data_AF-A0A150P0R0-F1
#
_entry.id   AF-A0A150P0R0-F1
#
_cell.length_a   1.000
_cell.length_b   1.000
_cell.length_c   1.000
_cell.angle_alpha   90.00
_cell.angle_beta   90.00
_cell.angle_gamma   90.00
#
_symmetry.space_group_name_H-M   'P 1'
#
loop_
_entity.id
_entity.type
_entity.pdbx_description
1 polymer ?
#
loop_
_entity_poly.entity_id
_entity_poly.type
_entity_poly.pdbx_seq_one_letter_code
_entity_poly.pdbx_strand_id
1 'polypeptide(L)'
;MSVDGARLAFPGELGLAARWGQEGGACDRACRSWVSGCVLARLNYLGQKVSISVRGDREELQADKAERAAFPRREATYFGDIFAEQPVYQACLPPGTSAIPRVCGPSLEACAVEIAGPCDALCDEPTDDGSFPNCRGAVRRPSGKIAVGKAPHAGSVTVFLR
;
A
#
# COMPACT_ATOMS: atom_id res chain seq x y z
N MET A 1 10.43 -14.16 19.07
CA MET A 1 11.74 -13.92 18.44
C MET A 1 12.67 -13.30 19.48
N SER A 2 13.91 -13.75 19.58
CA SER A 2 14.92 -13.13 20.44
C SER A 2 16.00 -12.49 19.58
N VAL A 3 16.26 -11.20 19.78
CA VAL A 3 17.41 -10.49 19.21
C VAL A 3 18.32 -10.16 20.38
N ASP A 4 19.57 -10.62 20.34
CA ASP A 4 20.58 -10.43 21.39
C ASP A 4 20.10 -10.85 22.80
N GLY A 5 19.36 -11.97 22.89
CA GLY A 5 18.85 -12.50 24.16
C GLY A 5 17.61 -11.78 24.71
N ALA A 6 17.17 -10.67 24.09
CA ALA A 6 15.93 -10.00 24.44
C ALA A 6 14.75 -10.58 23.65
N ARG A 7 13.68 -10.99 24.33
CA ARG A 7 12.44 -11.46 23.69
C ARG A 7 11.66 -10.24 23.19
N LEU A 8 11.58 -10.10 21.86
CA LEU A 8 10.79 -9.07 21.21
C LEU A 8 9.42 -9.64 20.81
N ALA A 9 8.37 -8.86 21.07
CA ALA A 9 7.01 -9.12 20.63
C ALA A 9 6.51 -7.93 19.81
N PHE A 10 5.99 -8.23 18.62
CA PHE A 10 5.43 -7.25 17.70
C PHE A 10 3.97 -7.65 17.44
N PRO A 11 3.01 -7.21 18.29
CA PRO A 11 1.61 -7.49 18.06
C PRO A 11 1.18 -6.84 16.74
N GLY A 12 0.60 -7.64 15.85
CA GLY A 12 0.00 -7.12 14.62
C GLY A 12 -1.43 -6.67 14.90
N GLU A 13 -1.78 -5.47 14.45
CA GLU A 13 -3.13 -4.91 14.64
C GLU A 13 -4.14 -5.41 13.60
N LEU A 14 -3.70 -5.59 12.34
CA LEU A 14 -4.59 -5.88 11.19
C LEU A 14 -4.56 -7.35 10.73
N GLY A 15 -3.75 -8.23 11.32
CA GLY A 15 -3.75 -9.66 10.97
C GLY A 15 -3.21 -10.05 9.58
N LEU A 16 -2.78 -9.10 8.73
CA LEU A 16 -2.43 -9.35 7.32
C LEU A 16 -1.31 -10.38 7.07
N ALA A 17 -0.46 -10.64 8.06
CA ALA A 17 0.64 -11.59 7.98
C ALA A 17 0.69 -12.50 9.22
N ALA A 18 -0.46 -12.99 9.69
CA ALA A 18 -0.54 -13.82 10.90
C ALA A 18 0.43 -15.02 10.92
N ARG A 19 0.71 -15.62 9.75
CA ARG A 19 1.68 -16.74 9.62
C ARG A 19 3.11 -16.36 10.02
N TRP A 20 3.51 -15.09 9.94
CA TRP A 20 4.85 -14.63 10.31
C TRP A 20 5.14 -14.80 11.81
N GLY A 21 4.10 -14.69 12.65
CA GLY A 21 4.24 -14.86 14.11
C GLY A 21 4.31 -16.31 14.58
N GLN A 22 4.14 -17.28 13.69
CA GLN A 22 4.13 -18.71 14.02
C GLN A 22 5.55 -19.30 13.98
N GLU A 23 5.79 -20.37 14.74
CA GLU A 23 7.05 -21.09 14.72
C GLU A 23 7.33 -21.68 13.32
N GLY A 24 8.50 -21.41 12.76
CA GLY A 24 8.83 -21.76 11.37
C GLY A 24 8.08 -20.94 10.31
N GLY A 25 7.33 -19.91 10.72
CA GLY A 25 6.57 -19.05 9.83
C GLY A 25 7.45 -18.29 8.84
N ALA A 26 7.07 -18.30 7.57
CA ALA A 26 7.69 -17.53 6.51
C ALA A 26 6.67 -16.63 5.81
N CYS A 27 7.14 -15.50 5.30
CA CYS A 27 6.33 -14.57 4.52
C CYS A 27 6.56 -14.86 3.03
N ASP A 28 5.63 -15.60 2.43
CA ASP A 28 5.60 -15.85 0.99
C ASP A 28 5.36 -14.54 0.19
N ARG A 29 5.37 -14.63 -1.14
CA ARG A 29 5.17 -13.46 -2.01
C ARG A 29 3.87 -12.71 -1.71
N ALA A 30 2.77 -13.42 -1.43
CA ALA A 30 1.48 -12.80 -1.15
C ALA A 30 1.56 -12.05 0.19
N CYS A 31 2.07 -12.70 1.23
CA CYS A 31 2.33 -12.07 2.53
C CYS A 31 3.19 -10.80 2.39
N ARG A 32 4.31 -10.88 1.66
CA ARG A 32 5.22 -9.74 1.42
C ARG A 32 4.49 -8.58 0.76
N SER A 33 3.65 -8.88 -0.23
CA SER A 33 2.85 -7.86 -0.91
C SER A 33 1.92 -7.13 0.06
N TRP A 34 1.20 -7.85 0.93
CA TRP A 34 0.29 -7.26 1.91
C TRP A 34 0.99 -6.40 2.96
N VAL A 35 2.09 -6.90 3.51
CA VAL A 35 2.91 -6.13 4.46
C VAL A 35 3.46 -4.87 3.78
N SER A 36 3.95 -5.00 2.55
CA SER A 36 4.50 -3.88 1.78
C SER A 36 3.46 -2.79 1.56
N GLY A 37 2.28 -3.14 1.06
CA GLY A 37 1.18 -2.17 0.86
C GLY A 37 0.84 -1.43 2.15
N CYS A 38 0.72 -2.16 3.27
CA CYS A 38 0.36 -1.56 4.56
C CYS A 38 1.43 -0.68 5.19
N VAL A 39 2.71 -1.01 5.01
CA VAL A 39 3.84 -0.17 5.43
C VAL A 39 3.87 1.10 4.59
N LEU A 40 3.75 0.98 3.26
CA LEU A 40 3.73 2.13 2.35
C LEU A 40 2.54 3.05 2.61
N ALA A 41 1.36 2.50 2.87
CA ALA A 41 0.17 3.26 3.25
C ALA A 41 0.37 4.10 4.53
N ARG A 42 1.32 3.74 5.40
CA ARG A 42 1.59 4.43 6.66
C ARG A 42 2.73 5.45 6.57
N LEU A 43 3.35 5.63 5.40
CA LEU A 43 4.35 6.67 5.20
C LEU A 43 3.76 8.04 5.54
N ASN A 44 4.55 8.86 6.21
CA ASN A 44 4.09 10.13 6.75
C ASN A 44 5.24 11.13 6.77
N TYR A 45 5.52 11.70 5.61
CA TYR A 45 6.56 12.71 5.43
C TYR A 45 6.38 13.90 6.38
N LEU A 46 5.13 14.30 6.63
CA LEU A 46 4.81 15.45 7.47
C LEU A 46 4.97 15.18 8.98
N GLY A 47 5.13 13.92 9.39
CA GLY A 47 5.21 13.54 10.80
C GLY A 47 3.93 13.81 11.61
N GLN A 48 2.81 14.14 10.95
CA GLN A 48 1.55 14.51 11.58
C GLN A 48 0.73 13.28 11.98
N LYS A 49 0.07 13.32 13.14
CA LYS A 49 -0.85 12.24 13.52
C LYS A 49 -2.14 12.35 12.69
N VAL A 50 -2.28 11.49 11.69
CA VAL A 50 -3.45 11.44 10.80
C VAL A 50 -4.18 10.11 10.99
N SER A 51 -5.50 10.17 11.17
CA SER A 51 -6.33 8.97 11.11
C SER A 51 -6.56 8.60 9.64
N ILE A 52 -6.32 7.34 9.30
CA ILE A 52 -6.47 6.80 7.95
C ILE A 52 -7.38 5.57 8.00
N SER A 53 -8.19 5.40 6.97
CA SER A 53 -8.90 4.15 6.67
C SER A 53 -8.10 3.43 5.60
N VAL A 54 -7.64 2.21 5.89
CA VAL A 54 -6.85 1.39 4.96
C VAL A 54 -7.74 0.26 4.48
N ARG A 55 -8.01 0.22 3.17
CA ARG A 55 -8.92 -0.74 2.56
C ARG A 55 -8.21 -1.56 1.49
N GLY A 56 -8.67 -2.78 1.25
CA GLY A 56 -8.11 -3.66 0.23
C GLY A 56 -8.90 -4.95 0.11
N ASP A 57 -8.53 -5.79 -0.85
CA ASP A 57 -9.21 -7.06 -1.15
C ASP A 57 -8.83 -8.17 -0.15
N ARG A 58 -9.17 -7.93 1.11
CA ARG A 58 -9.00 -8.84 2.24
C ARG A 58 -10.02 -8.57 3.32
N GLU A 59 -10.45 -9.63 3.98
CA GLU A 59 -11.45 -9.57 5.06
C GLU A 59 -11.01 -8.60 6.17
N GLU A 60 -9.73 -8.63 6.55
CA GLU A 60 -9.19 -7.80 7.62
C GLU A 60 -9.12 -6.29 7.27
N LEU A 61 -9.36 -5.93 6.01
CA LEU A 61 -9.36 -4.55 5.51
C LEU A 61 -10.75 -4.10 5.02
N GLN A 62 -11.80 -4.89 5.28
CA GLN A 62 -13.15 -4.49 4.92
C GLN A 62 -13.62 -3.37 5.83
N ALA A 63 -13.82 -2.19 5.24
CA ALA A 63 -14.43 -1.06 5.95
C ALA A 63 -15.95 -1.23 6.02
N ASP A 64 -16.53 -0.97 7.20
CA ASP A 64 -17.98 -0.93 7.35
C ASP A 64 -18.59 0.38 6.80
N LYS A 65 -19.91 0.50 6.84
CA LYS A 65 -20.61 1.71 6.34
C LYS A 65 -20.23 2.97 7.12
N ALA A 66 -19.98 2.87 8.42
CA ALA A 66 -19.65 4.01 9.26
C ALA A 66 -18.24 4.51 8.96
N GLU A 67 -17.26 3.61 8.81
CA GLU A 67 -15.91 3.94 8.39
C GLU A 67 -15.90 4.54 6.98
N ARG A 68 -16.64 3.97 6.03
CA ARG A 68 -16.75 4.53 4.68
C ARG A 68 -17.31 5.96 4.68
N ALA A 69 -18.32 6.21 5.52
CA ALA A 69 -18.89 7.55 5.68
C ALA A 69 -17.92 8.52 6.37
N ALA A 70 -17.15 8.05 7.36
CA ALA A 70 -16.19 8.86 8.09
C ALA A 70 -14.92 9.18 7.29
N PHE A 71 -14.55 8.33 6.32
CA PHE A 71 -13.37 8.48 5.48
C PHE A 71 -13.76 8.43 3.99
N PRO A 72 -14.39 9.50 3.45
CA PRO A 72 -14.90 9.51 2.08
C PRO A 72 -13.83 9.85 1.04
N ARG A 73 -12.71 10.46 1.43
CA ARG A 73 -11.72 11.00 0.48
C ARG A 73 -10.64 9.97 0.19
N ARG A 74 -10.63 9.43 -1.03
CA ARG A 74 -9.55 8.55 -1.50
C ARG A 74 -8.25 9.34 -1.66
N GLU A 75 -7.16 8.85 -1.09
CA GLU A 75 -5.83 9.47 -1.19
C GLU A 75 -5.01 8.85 -2.34
N ALA A 76 -4.65 7.57 -2.19
CA ALA A 76 -3.89 6.78 -3.18
C ALA A 76 -3.99 5.29 -2.86
N THR A 77 -3.57 4.47 -3.80
CA THR A 77 -3.37 3.04 -3.60
C THR A 77 -1.89 2.72 -3.59
N TYR A 78 -1.44 2.00 -2.56
CA TYR A 78 -0.05 1.67 -2.31
C TYR A 78 0.20 0.18 -2.51
N PHE A 79 1.30 -0.15 -3.17
CA PHE A 79 1.67 -1.52 -3.49
C PHE A 79 3.18 -1.62 -3.79
N GLY A 80 3.70 -2.84 -3.78
CA GLY A 80 5.12 -3.09 -4.04
C GLY A 80 5.64 -4.32 -3.31
N ASP A 81 6.94 -4.32 -3.07
CA ASP A 81 7.64 -5.36 -2.33
C ASP A 81 8.87 -4.76 -1.62
N ILE A 82 8.72 -4.44 -0.34
CA ILE A 82 9.78 -3.83 0.47
C ILE A 82 10.88 -4.84 0.84
N PHE A 83 10.64 -6.13 0.61
CA PHE A 83 11.55 -7.22 0.96
C PHE A 83 12.35 -7.71 -0.26
N ALA A 84 12.14 -7.11 -1.45
CA ALA A 84 12.91 -7.44 -2.63
C ALA A 84 14.36 -6.96 -2.47
N GLU A 85 15.30 -7.64 -3.14
CA GLU A 85 16.71 -7.21 -3.15
C GLU A 85 16.86 -5.76 -3.61
N GLN A 86 16.03 -5.37 -4.58
CA GLN A 86 15.76 -3.99 -4.95
C GLN A 86 14.32 -3.66 -4.53
N PRO A 87 14.11 -3.00 -3.39
CA PRO A 87 12.78 -2.71 -2.88
C PRO A 87 11.95 -1.89 -3.87
N VAL A 88 10.66 -2.24 -3.98
CA VAL A 88 9.70 -1.53 -4.83
C VAL A 88 8.72 -0.78 -3.95
N TYR A 89 8.70 0.54 -4.07
CA TYR A 89 7.81 1.44 -3.34
C TYR A 89 6.94 2.19 -4.35
N GLN A 90 5.73 1.71 -4.60
CA GLN A 90 4.86 2.30 -5.61
C GLN A 90 3.51 2.73 -5.06
N ALA A 91 2.98 3.78 -5.69
CA ALA A 91 1.60 4.20 -5.52
C ALA A 91 0.99 4.60 -6.86
N CYS A 92 -0.32 4.46 -6.98
CA CYS A 92 -1.10 5.10 -8.02
C CYS A 92 -2.02 6.15 -7.42
N LEU A 93 -2.33 7.18 -8.22
CA LEU A 93 -3.25 8.25 -7.82
C LEU A 93 -4.64 7.97 -8.38
N PRO A 94 -5.71 8.23 -7.61
CA PRO A 94 -7.05 8.15 -8.15
C PRO A 94 -7.33 9.28 -9.16
N PRO A 95 -8.34 9.12 -10.02
CA PRO A 95 -8.70 10.14 -11.00
C PRO A 95 -8.92 11.51 -10.35
N GLY A 96 -8.33 12.56 -10.93
CA GLY A 96 -8.44 13.93 -10.43
C GLY A 96 -7.47 14.29 -9.30
N THR A 97 -6.62 13.36 -8.84
CA THR A 97 -5.60 13.61 -7.82
C THR A 97 -4.20 13.69 -8.45
N SER A 98 -3.45 14.73 -8.08
CA SER A 98 -2.08 14.98 -8.58
C SER A 98 -1.03 15.06 -7.48
N ALA A 99 -1.41 14.90 -6.21
CA ALA A 99 -0.51 14.98 -5.07
C ALA A 99 -0.98 14.09 -3.91
N ILE A 100 -0.04 13.64 -3.10
CA ILE A 100 -0.28 12.91 -1.83
C ILE A 100 0.55 13.51 -0.70
N PRO A 101 0.16 14.69 -0.18
CA PRO A 101 1.03 15.48 0.70
C PRO A 101 1.46 14.78 1.98
N ARG A 102 0.63 13.88 2.52
CA ARG A 102 0.98 13.08 3.69
C ARG A 102 2.21 12.21 3.44
N VAL A 103 2.31 11.60 2.26
CA VAL A 103 3.38 10.66 1.90
C VAL A 103 4.57 11.35 1.23
N CYS A 104 4.32 12.31 0.35
CA CYS A 104 5.37 12.95 -0.46
C CYS A 104 5.70 14.39 -0.05
N GLY A 105 4.94 15.00 0.88
CA GLY A 105 5.13 16.41 1.23
C GLY A 105 4.66 17.36 0.11
N PRO A 106 5.32 18.51 -0.09
CA PRO A 106 4.84 19.55 -1.00
C PRO A 106 4.97 19.20 -2.48
N SER A 107 5.77 18.20 -2.84
CA SER A 107 6.05 17.82 -4.23
C SER A 107 6.27 16.31 -4.37
N LEU A 108 5.92 15.75 -5.53
CA LEU A 108 6.20 14.36 -5.87
C LEU A 108 7.66 14.13 -6.31
N GLU A 109 8.41 15.18 -6.64
CA GLU A 109 9.77 15.08 -7.19
C GLU A 109 10.77 14.43 -6.24
N ALA A 110 10.64 14.70 -4.94
CA ALA A 110 11.49 14.14 -3.88
C ALA A 110 10.79 12.99 -3.13
N CYS A 111 9.74 12.41 -3.70
CA CYS A 111 8.99 11.37 -3.02
C CYS A 111 9.76 10.05 -2.99
N ALA A 112 9.82 9.42 -1.82
CA ALA A 112 10.40 8.08 -1.66
C ALA A 112 9.54 6.98 -2.33
N VAL A 113 8.28 7.30 -2.65
CA VAL A 113 7.34 6.42 -3.36
C VAL A 113 7.26 6.85 -4.81
N GLU A 114 7.47 5.91 -5.71
CA GLU A 114 7.29 6.12 -7.15
C GLU A 114 5.80 6.17 -7.48
N ILE A 115 5.36 7.29 -8.06
CA ILE A 115 4.00 7.43 -8.57
C ILE A 115 3.93 6.76 -9.94
N ALA A 116 3.39 5.55 -9.97
CA ALA A 116 3.36 4.69 -11.15
C ALA A 116 2.40 5.19 -12.24
N GLY A 117 1.38 5.98 -11.87
CA GLY A 117 0.37 6.50 -12.78
C GLY A 117 -1.02 6.57 -12.13
N PRO A 118 -2.09 6.72 -12.94
CA PRO A 118 -3.45 6.72 -12.44
C PRO A 118 -3.93 5.29 -12.14
N CYS A 119 -4.72 5.12 -11.08
CA CYS A 119 -5.10 3.79 -10.60
C CYS A 119 -6.02 3.02 -11.55
N ASP A 120 -6.86 3.72 -12.31
CA ASP A 120 -7.75 3.13 -13.33
C ASP A 120 -7.00 2.47 -14.49
N ALA A 121 -5.73 2.84 -14.71
CA ALA A 121 -4.87 2.23 -15.73
C ALA A 121 -4.02 1.05 -15.20
N LEU A 122 -3.83 0.97 -13.87
CA LEU A 122 -2.84 0.06 -13.27
C LEU A 122 -3.45 -1.05 -12.43
N CYS A 123 -4.65 -0.84 -11.90
CA CYS A 123 -5.34 -1.74 -11.00
C CYS A 123 -6.54 -2.37 -11.67
N ASP A 124 -7.09 -3.41 -11.04
CA ASP A 124 -8.38 -3.93 -11.44
C ASP A 124 -9.48 -2.91 -11.05
N GLU A 125 -10.73 -3.13 -11.51
CA GLU A 125 -11.85 -2.22 -11.23
C GLU A 125 -12.01 -1.97 -9.71
N PRO A 126 -12.32 -0.72 -9.31
CA PRO A 126 -12.48 -0.41 -7.91
C PRO A 126 -13.66 -1.19 -7.32
N THR A 127 -13.47 -1.69 -6.10
CA THR A 127 -14.51 -2.42 -5.37
C THR A 127 -15.61 -1.47 -4.88
N ASP A 128 -16.69 -2.01 -4.31
CA ASP A 128 -17.82 -1.25 -3.78
C ASP A 128 -17.46 -0.27 -2.65
N ASP A 129 -16.29 -0.44 -2.00
CA ASP A 129 -15.77 0.50 -1.00
C ASP A 129 -14.84 1.58 -1.58
N GLY A 130 -14.65 1.52 -2.90
CA GLY A 130 -13.80 2.39 -3.69
C GLY A 130 -12.31 2.03 -3.66
N SER A 131 -11.88 0.96 -3.01
CA SER A 131 -10.48 0.52 -3.06
C SER A 131 -10.12 -0.08 -4.41
N PHE A 132 -8.86 0.07 -4.83
CA PHE A 132 -8.34 -0.50 -6.06
C PHE A 132 -7.50 -1.75 -5.75
N PRO A 133 -7.95 -2.95 -6.16
CA PRO A 133 -7.21 -4.17 -5.90
C PRO A 133 -6.21 -4.49 -7.02
N ASN A 134 -5.27 -5.40 -6.72
CA ASN A 134 -4.40 -6.05 -7.71
C ASN A 134 -3.61 -5.10 -8.63
N CYS A 135 -3.16 -3.95 -8.12
CA CYS A 135 -2.38 -3.00 -8.90
C CYS A 135 -1.09 -3.61 -9.45
N ARG A 136 -0.73 -3.20 -10.66
CA ARG A 136 0.48 -3.62 -11.36
C ARG A 136 1.46 -2.48 -11.38
N GLY A 137 2.72 -2.79 -11.11
CA GLY A 137 3.79 -1.80 -11.19
C GLY A 137 3.95 -1.25 -12.59
N ALA A 138 4.39 -0.01 -12.68
CA ALA A 138 4.78 0.61 -13.94
C ALA A 138 6.29 0.75 -13.95
N VAL A 139 6.94 0.38 -15.06
CA VAL A 139 8.37 0.64 -15.25
C VAL A 139 8.53 1.55 -16.46
N ARG A 140 9.23 2.66 -16.25
CA ARG A 140 9.57 3.57 -17.34
C ARG A 140 10.71 2.96 -18.16
N ARG A 141 10.45 2.60 -19.41
CA ARG A 141 11.49 2.08 -20.30
C ARG A 141 12.43 3.20 -20.75
N PRO A 142 13.68 2.89 -21.16
CA PRO A 142 14.61 3.88 -21.74
C PRO A 142 14.00 4.68 -22.91
N SER A 143 13.07 4.09 -23.64
CA SER A 143 12.29 4.74 -24.72
C SER A 143 11.27 5.80 -24.24
N GLY A 144 11.15 6.06 -22.94
CA GLY A 144 10.13 6.93 -22.35
C GLY A 144 8.73 6.30 -22.20
N LYS A 145 8.46 5.18 -22.88
CA LYS A 145 7.20 4.42 -22.74
C LYS A 145 7.07 3.78 -21.36
N ILE A 146 5.88 3.91 -20.78
CA ILE A 146 5.50 3.21 -19.54
C ILE A 146 5.10 1.77 -19.92
N ALA A 147 5.72 0.79 -19.27
CA ALA A 147 5.32 -0.60 -19.36
C ALA A 147 4.69 -1.05 -18.06
N VAL A 148 3.42 -1.48 -18.12
CA VAL A 148 2.72 -2.06 -16.98
C VAL A 148 3.22 -3.48 -16.76
N GLY A 149 3.55 -3.80 -15.52
CA GLY A 149 3.99 -5.10 -15.07
C GLY A 149 2.88 -6.14 -15.27
N LYS A 150 3.27 -7.37 -15.58
CA LYS A 150 2.30 -8.46 -15.80
C LYS A 150 1.72 -9.01 -14.51
N ALA A 151 2.53 -9.09 -13.45
CA ALA A 151 2.13 -9.67 -12.18
C ALA A 151 1.48 -8.60 -11.28
N PRO A 152 0.25 -8.82 -10.81
CA PRO A 152 -0.39 -7.91 -9.85
C PRO A 152 0.22 -8.05 -8.46
N HIS A 153 0.17 -6.96 -7.70
CA HIS A 153 0.41 -6.94 -6.27
C HIS A 153 -0.92 -7.15 -5.54
N ALA A 154 -1.16 -8.37 -5.06
CA ALA A 154 -2.37 -8.70 -4.31
C ALA A 154 -2.55 -7.77 -3.08
N GLY A 155 -1.44 -7.40 -2.44
CA GLY A 155 -1.43 -6.45 -1.32
C GLY A 155 -1.53 -4.98 -1.71
N SER A 156 -2.34 -4.68 -2.73
CA SER A 156 -2.69 -3.30 -3.06
C SER A 156 -3.70 -2.79 -2.05
N VAL A 157 -3.35 -1.71 -1.36
CA VAL A 157 -4.21 -1.11 -0.33
C VAL A 157 -4.47 0.36 -0.63
N THR A 158 -5.73 0.77 -0.56
CA THR A 158 -6.16 2.14 -0.80
C THR A 158 -6.37 2.85 0.52
N VAL A 159 -5.79 4.04 0.66
CA VAL A 159 -5.99 4.90 1.84
C VAL A 159 -7.12 5.89 1.58
N PHE A 160 -7.95 6.05 2.59
CA PHE A 160 -8.99 7.07 2.66
C PHE A 160 -8.79 7.97 3.88
N LEU A 161 -9.07 9.25 3.68
CA LEU A 161 -8.99 10.33 4.66
C LEU A 161 -10.38 10.87 4.96
N ARG A 162 -10.51 11.51 6.13
CA ARG A 162 -11.71 12.22 6.55
C ARG A 162 -11.90 13.51 5.77
#